data_AF-A0A443SAP5-F1
#
_entry.id   AF-A0A443SAP5-F1
#
_cell.length_a   1.000
_cell.length_b   1.000
_cell.length_c   1.000
_cell.angle_alpha   90.00
_cell.angle_beta   90.00
_cell.angle_gamma   90.00
#
_symmetry.space_group_name_H-M   'P 1'
#
loop_
_entity.id
_entity.type
_entity.pdbx_description
1 polymer ?
#
loop_
_entity_poly.entity_id
_entity_poly.type
_entity_poly.pdbx_seq_one_letter_code
_entity_poly.pdbx_strand_id
1 'polypeptide(L)'
;MDKCATVVFVFGRRDVYLPKNQKEMVPHCQEEFDAEDCVRSYARKCMRPFPRQLIGVILLGASKVIKQRCTTEGTKEYLTHYNCIKKTIPKLHDCMDQLVGSLQAIVKKPAETRIAMACCSFSRYISCSSKPIKKDCPGDPTAEDYIAVKMIKGYASDVLDLACQGYDVGTERCNKLQLPDGGFTEKNGQLVLYKNMTDKPLSLIPPFTDIFTHS
;
A
#
# COMPACT_ATOMS: atom_id res chain seq x y z
N MET A 1 10.05 -0.59 14.08
CA MET A 1 9.42 0.14 12.97
C MET A 1 8.41 -0.72 12.23
N ASP A 2 8.81 -1.86 11.67
CA ASP A 2 7.96 -2.69 10.80
C ASP A 2 6.60 -3.06 11.39
N LYS A 3 6.55 -3.44 12.67
CA LYS A 3 5.29 -3.73 13.38
C LYS A 3 4.33 -2.54 13.45
N CYS A 4 4.84 -1.31 13.52
CA CYS A 4 4.01 -0.11 13.49
C CYS A 4 3.61 0.22 12.04
N ALA A 5 4.53 0.05 11.09
CA ALA A 5 4.27 0.29 9.68
C ALA A 5 3.15 -0.61 9.11
N THR A 6 3.02 -1.84 9.60
CA THR A 6 1.89 -2.73 9.23
C THR A 6 0.53 -2.20 9.67
N VAL A 7 0.48 -1.41 10.75
CA VAL A 7 -0.77 -0.78 11.21
C VAL A 7 -1.11 0.44 10.36
N VAL A 8 -0.11 1.27 10.02
CA VAL A 8 -0.29 2.47 9.19
C VAL A 8 -0.82 2.12 7.79
N PHE A 9 -0.28 1.06 7.18
CA PHE A 9 -0.71 0.56 5.88
C PHE A 9 -1.64 -0.63 6.04
N VAL A 10 -2.92 -0.37 6.35
CA VAL A 10 -3.98 -1.36 6.63
C VAL A 10 -3.97 -2.59 5.70
N PHE A 11 -3.72 -2.39 4.40
CA PHE A 11 -3.69 -3.47 3.40
C PHE A 11 -2.48 -4.41 3.51
N GLY A 12 -1.48 -4.09 4.33
CA GLY A 12 -0.35 -4.97 4.65
C GLY A 12 -0.60 -5.87 5.86
N ARG A 13 -1.67 -5.65 6.63
CA ARG A 13 -1.98 -6.38 7.86
C ARG A 13 -3.13 -7.37 7.62
N ARG A 14 -2.80 -8.65 7.41
CA ARG A 14 -3.80 -9.68 7.09
C ARG A 14 -4.85 -9.93 8.18
N ASP A 15 -4.50 -9.66 9.44
CA ASP A 15 -5.35 -9.75 10.62
C ASP A 15 -6.02 -8.41 10.98
N VAL A 16 -6.09 -7.46 10.04
CA VAL A 16 -6.66 -6.14 10.32
C VAL A 16 -8.13 -6.23 10.74
N TYR A 17 -8.44 -5.57 11.85
CA TYR A 17 -9.80 -5.34 12.28
C TYR A 17 -10.43 -4.21 11.46
N LEU A 18 -11.58 -4.50 10.85
CA LEU A 18 -12.37 -3.53 10.11
C LEU A 18 -13.51 -3.01 11.01
N PRO A 19 -13.48 -1.74 11.45
CA PRO A 19 -14.54 -1.19 12.30
C PRO A 19 -15.88 -1.22 11.56
N LYS A 20 -16.97 -1.67 12.20
CA LYS A 20 -18.30 -1.80 11.57
C LYS A 20 -19.28 -0.70 11.97
N ASN A 21 -18.86 0.22 12.83
CA ASN A 21 -19.66 1.35 13.30
C ASN A 21 -18.77 2.47 13.86
N GLN A 22 -19.38 3.62 14.19
CA GLN A 22 -18.69 4.78 14.75
C GLN A 22 -17.92 4.47 16.04
N LYS A 23 -18.50 3.65 16.93
CA LYS A 23 -17.88 3.31 18.22
C LYS A 23 -16.59 2.51 18.04
N GLU A 24 -16.57 1.61 17.06
CA GLU A 24 -15.39 0.81 16.71
C GLU A 24 -14.34 1.62 15.94
N MET A 25 -14.73 2.69 15.26
CA MET A 25 -13.79 3.56 14.55
C MET A 25 -12.87 4.34 15.50
N VAL A 26 -13.36 4.72 16.69
CA VAL A 26 -12.56 5.49 17.66
C VAL A 26 -11.26 4.77 18.06
N PRO A 27 -11.30 3.53 18.61
CA PRO A 27 -10.06 2.82 18.94
C PRO A 27 -9.24 2.43 17.69
N HIS A 28 -9.87 2.20 16.54
CA HIS A 28 -9.16 1.93 15.29
C HIS A 28 -8.30 3.13 14.85
N CYS A 29 -8.88 4.33 14.84
CA CYS A 29 -8.17 5.56 14.53
C CYS A 29 -7.05 5.86 15.53
N GLN A 30 -7.28 5.62 16.82
CA GLN A 30 -6.23 5.79 17.83
C GLN A 30 -5.05 4.85 17.56
N GLU A 31 -5.31 3.57 17.24
CA GLU A 31 -4.27 2.60 16.89
C GLU A 31 -3.42 3.07 15.70
N GLU A 32 -4.05 3.61 14.66
CA GLU A 32 -3.36 4.12 13.48
C GLU A 32 -2.53 5.39 13.76
N PHE A 33 -3.03 6.32 14.57
CA PHE A 33 -2.28 7.51 14.98
C PHE A 33 -1.08 7.15 15.85
N ASP A 34 -1.24 6.22 16.80
CA ASP A 34 -0.15 5.74 17.65
C ASP A 34 0.93 5.04 16.81
N ALA A 35 0.51 4.29 15.78
CA ALA A 35 1.42 3.64 14.85
C ALA A 35 2.18 4.64 13.97
N GLU A 36 1.51 5.69 13.47
CA GLU A 36 2.14 6.79 12.73
C GLU A 36 3.23 7.47 13.58
N ASP A 37 2.91 7.77 14.84
CA ASP A 37 3.86 8.37 15.78
C ASP A 37 5.02 7.43 16.14
N CYS A 38 4.76 6.14 16.28
CA CYS A 38 5.81 5.12 16.42
C CYS A 38 6.79 5.15 15.24
N VAL A 39 6.29 5.15 13.99
CA VAL A 39 7.15 5.20 12.80
C VAL A 39 7.95 6.51 12.75
N ARG A 40 7.31 7.66 13.02
CA ARG A 40 8.00 8.96 13.09
C ARG A 40 9.07 9.03 14.16
N SER A 41 8.78 8.52 15.36
CA SER A 41 9.71 8.50 16.48
C SER A 41 10.93 7.66 16.15
N TYR A 42 10.73 6.48 15.54
CA TYR A 42 11.81 5.62 15.08
C TYR A 42 12.65 6.29 13.98
N ALA A 43 12.02 6.85 12.95
CA ALA A 43 12.73 7.53 11.86
C ALA A 43 13.59 8.70 12.38
N ARG A 44 13.10 9.46 13.35
CA ARG A 44 13.85 10.55 14.00
C ARG A 44 15.05 10.06 14.80
N LYS A 45 14.90 8.98 15.56
CA LYS A 45 15.94 8.48 16.51
C LYS A 45 16.97 7.57 15.86
N CYS A 46 16.56 6.76 14.89
CA CYS A 46 17.35 5.60 14.44
C CYS A 46 17.83 5.71 12.99
N MET A 47 17.27 6.60 12.18
CA MET A 47 17.60 6.67 10.75
C MET A 47 18.52 7.81 10.38
N ARG A 48 19.32 7.58 9.33
CA ARG A 48 20.12 8.61 8.66
C ARG A 48 19.22 9.66 7.99
N PRO A 49 19.74 10.86 7.68
CA PRO A 49 18.94 11.97 7.15
C PRO A 49 18.11 11.63 5.91
N PHE A 50 18.70 10.98 4.90
CA PHE A 50 18.01 10.70 3.64
C PHE A 50 16.89 9.62 3.77
N PRO A 51 17.13 8.42 4.34
CA PRO A 51 16.03 7.47 4.62
C PRO A 51 14.92 8.08 5.50
N ARG A 52 15.28 8.94 6.47
CA ARG A 52 14.31 9.66 7.30
C ARG A 52 13.41 10.59 6.47
N GLN A 53 13.98 11.32 5.50
CA GLN A 53 13.21 12.16 4.59
C GLN A 53 12.25 11.33 3.73
N LEU A 54 12.71 10.19 3.18
CA LEU A 54 11.86 9.29 2.40
C LEU A 54 10.67 8.76 3.22
N ILE A 55 10.91 8.32 4.46
CA ILE A 55 9.82 7.92 5.36
C ILE A 55 8.89 9.09 5.67
N GLY A 56 9.42 10.29 5.82
CA GLY A 56 8.62 11.50 5.96
C GLY A 56 7.59 11.63 4.82
N VAL A 57 8.03 11.51 3.56
CA VAL A 57 7.16 11.59 2.39
C VAL A 57 6.14 10.45 2.35
N ILE A 58 6.57 9.21 2.62
CA ILE A 58 5.66 8.04 2.71
C ILE A 58 4.56 8.26 3.74
N LEU A 59 4.91 8.81 4.90
CA LEU A 59 3.94 9.06 5.97
C LEU A 59 3.01 10.22 5.65
N LEU A 60 3.35 11.20 4.80
CA LEU A 60 2.46 12.31 4.47
C LEU A 60 1.14 11.82 3.89
N GLY A 61 1.21 10.96 2.86
CA GLY A 61 0.03 10.38 2.21
C GLY A 61 -0.80 9.55 3.18
N ALA A 62 -0.13 8.67 3.94
CA ALA A 62 -0.79 7.87 4.96
C ALA A 62 -1.50 8.70 6.04
N SER A 63 -0.81 9.72 6.57
CA SER A 63 -1.37 10.62 7.59
C SER A 63 -2.61 11.34 7.07
N LYS A 64 -2.58 11.77 5.80
CA LYS A 64 -3.71 12.45 5.18
C LYS A 64 -4.92 11.52 5.06
N VAL A 65 -4.73 10.30 4.58
CA VAL A 65 -5.79 9.29 4.47
C VAL A 65 -6.38 8.94 5.84
N ILE A 66 -5.54 8.66 6.83
CA ILE A 66 -5.97 8.32 8.20
C ILE A 66 -6.76 9.49 8.79
N LYS A 67 -6.21 10.71 8.79
CA LYS A 67 -6.88 11.90 9.33
C LYS A 67 -8.22 12.17 8.67
N GLN A 68 -8.30 12.03 7.34
CA GLN A 68 -9.55 12.23 6.60
C GLN A 68 -10.59 11.16 6.96
N ARG A 69 -10.22 9.88 7.02
CA ARG A 69 -11.13 8.79 7.41
C ARG A 69 -11.61 8.91 8.86
N CYS A 70 -10.75 9.43 9.74
CA CYS A 70 -11.03 9.53 11.18
C CYS A 70 -11.83 10.78 11.59
N THR A 71 -12.28 11.61 10.65
CA THR A 71 -13.31 12.64 10.94
C THR A 71 -14.70 12.00 11.03
N THR A 72 -15.69 12.75 11.52
CA THR A 72 -17.09 12.32 11.55
C THR A 72 -17.60 11.97 10.15
N GLU A 73 -17.34 12.86 9.18
CA GLU A 73 -17.77 12.69 7.79
C GLU A 73 -17.02 11.55 7.12
N GLY A 74 -15.70 11.46 7.34
CA GLY A 74 -14.88 10.39 6.79
C GLY A 74 -15.24 9.02 7.34
N THR A 75 -15.62 8.94 8.61
CA THR A 75 -16.10 7.68 9.21
C THR A 75 -17.42 7.27 8.59
N LYS A 76 -18.34 8.22 8.39
CA LYS A 76 -19.62 7.96 7.72
C LYS A 76 -19.41 7.48 6.27
N GLU A 77 -18.49 8.08 5.54
CA GLU A 77 -18.12 7.66 4.19
C GLU A 77 -17.52 6.24 4.20
N TYR A 78 -16.55 5.96 5.08
CA TYR A 78 -15.99 4.62 5.26
C TYR A 78 -17.07 3.57 5.51
N LEU A 79 -18.00 3.85 6.42
CA LEU A 79 -19.07 2.93 6.80
C LEU A 79 -20.06 2.68 5.65
N THR A 80 -20.20 3.63 4.72
CA THR A 80 -21.00 3.44 3.49
C THR A 80 -20.38 2.35 2.62
N HIS A 81 -19.05 2.25 2.59
CA HIS A 81 -18.28 1.27 1.81
C HIS A 81 -17.92 -0.01 2.56
N TYR A 82 -18.32 -0.14 3.83
CA TYR A 82 -17.88 -1.23 4.73
C TYR A 82 -18.05 -2.63 4.13
N ASN A 83 -19.21 -2.92 3.55
CA ASN A 83 -19.48 -4.23 2.97
C ASN A 83 -18.55 -4.54 1.78
N CYS A 84 -18.26 -3.53 0.95
CA CYS A 84 -17.32 -3.68 -0.16
C CYS A 84 -15.89 -3.90 0.36
N ILE A 85 -15.45 -3.11 1.34
CA ILE A 85 -14.14 -3.25 1.98
C ILE A 85 -14.00 -4.66 2.57
N LYS A 86 -14.96 -5.09 3.39
CA LYS A 86 -14.96 -6.43 4.00
C LYS A 86 -14.87 -7.56 2.97
N LYS A 87 -15.56 -7.41 1.83
CA LYS A 87 -15.58 -8.41 0.76
C LYS A 87 -14.26 -8.45 -0.02
N THR A 88 -13.64 -7.30 -0.25
CA THR A 88 -12.47 -7.16 -1.12
C THR A 88 -11.15 -7.25 -0.39
N ILE A 89 -11.11 -6.99 0.93
CA ILE A 89 -9.88 -6.91 1.73
C ILE A 89 -8.93 -8.11 1.56
N PRO A 90 -9.38 -9.39 1.46
CA PRO A 90 -8.45 -10.50 1.28
C PRO A 90 -7.68 -10.41 -0.05
N LYS A 91 -8.32 -9.94 -1.12
CA LYS A 91 -7.68 -9.76 -2.44
C LYS A 91 -6.76 -8.56 -2.46
N LEU A 92 -7.11 -7.51 -1.72
CA LEU A 92 -6.24 -6.34 -1.54
C LEU A 92 -4.95 -6.71 -0.78
N HIS A 93 -5.05 -7.61 0.21
CA HIS A 93 -3.87 -8.18 0.88
C HIS A 93 -2.97 -8.95 -0.09
N ASP A 94 -3.54 -9.73 -1.01
CA ASP A 94 -2.74 -10.43 -2.03
C ASP A 94 -2.02 -9.46 -2.96
N CYS A 95 -2.68 -8.37 -3.38
CA CYS A 95 -2.06 -7.31 -4.17
C CYS A 95 -0.91 -6.61 -3.41
N MET A 96 -1.09 -6.31 -2.12
CA MET A 96 -0.05 -5.72 -1.29
C MET A 96 1.13 -6.68 -1.10
N ASP A 97 0.85 -7.96 -0.84
CA ASP A 97 1.89 -8.97 -0.68
C ASP A 97 2.71 -9.16 -1.96
N GLN A 98 2.05 -9.14 -3.12
CA GLN A 98 2.73 -9.14 -4.41
C GLN A 98 3.64 -7.92 -4.53
N LEU A 99 3.17 -6.72 -4.15
CA LEU A 99 3.99 -5.51 -4.18
C LEU A 99 5.22 -5.65 -3.29
N VAL A 100 5.05 -6.02 -2.01
CA VAL A 100 6.15 -6.17 -1.05
C VAL A 100 7.19 -7.19 -1.55
N GLY A 101 6.74 -8.36 -2.02
CA GLY A 101 7.64 -9.36 -2.60
C GLY A 101 8.37 -8.88 -3.85
N SER A 102 7.69 -8.06 -4.68
CA SER A 102 8.30 -7.47 -5.87
C SER A 102 9.37 -6.45 -5.53
N LEU A 103 9.08 -5.53 -4.60
CA LEU A 103 10.05 -4.52 -4.15
C LEU A 103 11.28 -5.21 -3.52
N GLN A 104 11.09 -6.25 -2.72
CA GLN A 104 12.20 -7.02 -2.16
C GLN A 104 13.09 -7.65 -3.24
N ALA A 105 12.50 -8.16 -4.32
CA ALA A 105 13.26 -8.69 -5.46
C ALA A 105 13.96 -7.57 -6.25
N ILE A 106 13.34 -6.39 -6.37
CA ILE A 106 13.88 -5.21 -7.07
C ILE A 106 15.13 -4.67 -6.37
N VAL A 107 15.20 -4.69 -5.03
CA VAL A 107 16.41 -4.26 -4.28
C VAL A 107 17.67 -5.00 -4.75
N LYS A 108 17.54 -6.23 -5.28
CA LYS A 108 18.65 -7.05 -5.79
C LYS A 108 18.97 -6.80 -7.28
N LYS A 109 18.24 -5.93 -7.97
CA LYS A 109 18.44 -5.58 -9.38
C LYS A 109 19.48 -4.45 -9.53
N PRO A 110 20.00 -4.17 -10.75
CA PRO A 110 20.89 -3.03 -10.98
C PRO A 110 20.22 -1.71 -10.56
N ALA A 111 20.95 -0.85 -9.85
CA ALA A 111 20.44 0.34 -9.19
C ALA A 111 19.65 1.26 -10.14
N GLU A 112 20.16 1.44 -11.35
CA GLU A 112 19.60 2.25 -12.43
C GLU A 112 18.20 1.78 -12.89
N THR A 113 17.86 0.51 -12.66
CA THR A 113 16.54 -0.05 -13.02
C THR A 113 15.53 -0.01 -11.88
N ARG A 114 15.99 0.14 -10.62
CA ARG A 114 15.14 -0.11 -9.45
C ARG A 114 13.97 0.84 -9.34
N ILE A 115 14.19 2.14 -9.58
CA ILE A 115 13.13 3.17 -9.48
C ILE A 115 12.03 2.88 -10.52
N ALA A 116 12.42 2.67 -11.78
CA ALA A 116 11.47 2.36 -12.85
C ALA A 116 10.65 1.09 -12.54
N MET A 117 11.31 0.02 -12.10
CA MET A 117 10.64 -1.23 -11.73
C MET A 117 9.72 -1.06 -10.51
N ALA A 118 10.14 -0.27 -9.51
CA ALA A 118 9.34 0.02 -8.33
C ALA A 118 8.08 0.79 -8.69
N CYS A 119 8.21 1.86 -9.48
CA CYS A 119 7.09 2.67 -9.95
C CYS A 119 6.07 1.83 -10.73
N CYS A 120 6.54 1.02 -11.69
CA CYS A 120 5.65 0.12 -12.43
C CYS A 120 5.03 -0.98 -11.54
N SER A 121 5.71 -1.40 -10.46
CA SER A 121 5.15 -2.34 -9.47
C SER A 121 4.04 -1.70 -8.64
N PHE A 122 4.19 -0.44 -8.22
CA PHE A 122 3.10 0.32 -7.58
C PHE A 122 1.92 0.51 -8.53
N SER A 123 2.20 0.81 -9.78
CA SER A 123 1.19 0.93 -10.81
C SER A 123 0.40 -0.38 -10.99
N ARG A 124 1.09 -1.52 -11.03
CA ARG A 124 0.48 -2.86 -11.04
C ARG A 124 -0.35 -3.11 -9.78
N TYR A 125 0.13 -2.71 -8.61
CA TYR A 125 -0.59 -2.83 -7.34
C TYR A 125 -1.91 -2.06 -7.33
N ILE A 126 -1.93 -0.81 -7.82
CA ILE A 126 -3.15 0.00 -7.94
C ILE A 126 -4.15 -0.68 -8.88
N SER A 127 -3.70 -1.17 -10.05
CA SER A 127 -4.55 -1.90 -10.98
C SER A 127 -5.10 -3.21 -10.38
N CYS A 128 -4.23 -4.00 -9.74
CA CYS A 128 -4.59 -5.23 -9.04
C CYS A 128 -5.69 -4.98 -8.02
N SER A 129 -5.58 -3.88 -7.28
CA SER A 129 -6.51 -3.51 -6.23
C SER A 129 -7.87 -3.00 -6.74
N SER A 130 -7.89 -2.29 -7.88
CA SER A 130 -9.13 -1.78 -8.50
C SER A 130 -10.00 -2.92 -9.07
N LYS A 131 -9.38 -3.94 -9.69
CA LYS A 131 -10.11 -5.09 -10.30
C LYS A 131 -11.14 -5.77 -9.37
N PRO A 132 -10.80 -6.21 -8.14
CA PRO A 132 -11.75 -6.86 -7.25
C PRO A 132 -12.87 -5.93 -6.80
N ILE A 133 -12.60 -4.63 -6.62
CA ILE A 133 -13.62 -3.65 -6.22
C ILE A 133 -14.69 -3.54 -7.31
N LYS A 134 -14.28 -3.34 -8.57
CA LYS A 134 -15.19 -3.30 -9.73
C LYS A 134 -16.05 -4.55 -9.86
N LYS A 135 -15.42 -5.71 -9.67
CA LYS A 135 -16.08 -7.00 -9.86
C LYS A 135 -17.03 -7.35 -8.73
N ASP A 136 -16.61 -7.11 -7.48
CA ASP A 136 -17.29 -7.65 -6.32
C ASP A 136 -18.24 -6.65 -5.65
N CYS A 137 -18.20 -5.37 -6.03
CA CYS A 137 -19.02 -4.31 -5.46
C CYS A 137 -19.93 -3.59 -6.49
N PRO A 138 -20.69 -4.30 -7.34
CA PRO A 138 -21.50 -3.67 -8.39
C PRO A 138 -22.64 -2.79 -7.83
N GLY A 139 -23.04 -2.97 -6.57
CA GLY A 139 -24.07 -2.17 -5.90
C GLY A 139 -23.54 -0.94 -5.15
N ASP A 140 -22.24 -0.64 -5.27
CA ASP A 140 -21.59 0.47 -4.58
C ASP A 140 -20.78 1.29 -5.61
N PRO A 141 -21.43 2.23 -6.33
CA PRO A 141 -20.85 2.90 -7.48
C PRO A 141 -19.67 3.82 -7.12
N THR A 142 -19.55 4.24 -5.86
CA THR A 142 -18.44 5.08 -5.39
C THR A 142 -17.36 4.28 -4.64
N ALA A 143 -17.51 2.96 -4.50
CA ALA A 143 -16.51 2.11 -3.84
C ALA A 143 -15.13 2.18 -4.50
N GLU A 144 -15.06 2.23 -5.83
CA GLU A 144 -13.76 2.33 -6.50
C GLU A 144 -13.05 3.65 -6.17
N ASP A 145 -13.77 4.77 -6.26
CA ASP A 145 -13.22 6.08 -5.91
C ASP A 145 -12.74 6.11 -4.46
N TYR A 146 -13.54 5.58 -3.54
CA TYR A 146 -13.15 5.53 -2.14
C TYR A 146 -11.96 4.58 -1.88
N ILE A 147 -12.08 3.31 -2.24
CA ILE A 147 -11.11 2.28 -1.84
C ILE A 147 -9.85 2.35 -2.71
N ALA A 148 -9.97 2.39 -4.04
CA ALA A 148 -8.81 2.36 -4.92
C ALA A 148 -8.11 3.73 -5.01
N VAL A 149 -8.88 4.83 -5.04
CA VAL A 149 -8.31 6.18 -5.23
C VAL A 149 -8.01 6.83 -3.88
N LYS A 150 -9.01 7.10 -3.04
CA LYS A 150 -8.78 7.84 -1.78
C LYS A 150 -7.93 7.05 -0.79
N MET A 151 -8.22 5.76 -0.60
CA MET A 151 -7.42 4.94 0.31
C MET A 151 -6.11 4.50 -0.35
N ILE A 152 -6.16 3.57 -1.31
CA ILE A 152 -4.96 2.87 -1.80
C ILE A 152 -3.99 3.83 -2.50
N LYS A 153 -4.45 4.59 -3.49
CA LYS A 153 -3.58 5.57 -4.17
C LYS A 153 -3.19 6.70 -3.23
N GLY A 154 -4.11 7.18 -2.38
CA GLY A 154 -3.84 8.24 -1.41
C GLY A 154 -2.70 7.92 -0.43
N TYR A 155 -2.57 6.66 0.01
CA TYR A 155 -1.46 6.24 0.88
C TYR A 155 -0.07 6.45 0.27
N ALA A 156 0.04 6.38 -1.06
CA ALA A 156 1.31 6.44 -1.78
C ALA A 156 1.45 7.66 -2.69
N SER A 157 0.43 8.53 -2.78
CA SER A 157 0.37 9.57 -3.82
C SER A 157 1.56 10.50 -3.78
N ASP A 158 1.93 11.03 -2.60
CA ASP A 158 3.03 11.99 -2.49
C ASP A 158 4.39 11.40 -2.93
N VAL A 159 4.58 10.10 -2.65
CA VAL A 159 5.78 9.37 -3.04
C VAL A 159 5.80 9.06 -4.53
N LEU A 160 4.65 8.62 -5.07
CA LEU A 160 4.51 8.31 -6.49
C LEU A 160 4.61 9.57 -7.36
N ASP A 161 4.02 10.68 -6.92
CA ASP A 161 4.07 11.96 -7.62
C ASP A 161 5.49 12.55 -7.64
N LEU A 162 6.29 12.27 -6.60
CA LEU A 162 7.69 12.69 -6.51
C LEU A 162 8.62 11.80 -7.35
N ALA A 163 8.48 10.48 -7.27
CA ALA A 163 9.46 9.52 -7.81
C ALA A 163 9.06 8.85 -9.13
N CYS A 164 7.77 8.82 -9.45
CA CYS A 164 7.19 7.96 -10.50
C CYS A 164 6.54 8.72 -11.66
N GLN A 165 6.88 10.00 -11.86
CA GLN A 165 6.39 10.77 -12.99
C GLN A 165 6.68 10.06 -14.33
N GLY A 166 5.63 9.71 -15.06
CA GLY A 166 5.70 9.03 -16.35
C GLY A 166 5.84 7.49 -16.28
N TYR A 167 5.54 6.85 -15.15
CA TYR A 167 5.54 5.38 -14.99
C TYR A 167 4.15 4.79 -14.71
N ASP A 168 3.12 5.28 -15.38
CA ASP A 168 1.74 4.81 -15.23
C ASP A 168 1.46 3.44 -15.87
N VAL A 169 0.37 2.78 -15.46
CA VAL A 169 -0.04 1.46 -15.98
C VAL A 169 -0.28 1.56 -17.48
N GLY A 170 0.27 0.61 -18.25
CA GLY A 170 0.05 0.53 -19.68
C GLY A 170 0.90 1.50 -20.50
N THR A 171 1.73 2.33 -19.86
CA THR A 171 2.75 3.11 -20.56
C THR A 171 3.79 2.18 -21.18
N GLU A 172 4.36 2.60 -22.31
CA GLU A 172 5.43 1.86 -22.98
C GLU A 172 6.63 1.60 -22.05
N ARG A 173 6.89 2.53 -21.12
CA ARG A 173 7.95 2.40 -20.11
C ARG A 173 7.74 1.21 -19.17
N CYS A 174 6.51 0.97 -18.70
CA CYS A 174 6.22 -0.20 -17.87
C CYS A 174 6.09 -1.48 -18.68
N ASN A 175 5.55 -1.42 -19.91
CA ASN A 175 5.35 -2.61 -20.74
C ASN A 175 6.67 -3.26 -21.21
N LYS A 176 7.76 -2.48 -21.27
CA LYS A 176 9.10 -2.97 -21.61
C LYS A 176 9.84 -3.63 -20.44
N LEU A 177 9.34 -3.50 -19.21
CA LEU A 177 10.02 -4.01 -18.02
C LEU A 177 9.44 -5.36 -17.59
N GLN A 178 10.32 -6.34 -17.38
CA GLN A 178 9.94 -7.58 -16.73
C GLN A 178 9.96 -7.40 -15.21
N LEU A 179 8.79 -7.12 -14.63
CA LEU A 179 8.65 -6.96 -13.19
C LEU A 179 8.70 -8.32 -12.47
N PRO A 180 9.35 -8.42 -11.30
CA PRO A 180 9.18 -9.57 -10.42
C PRO A 180 7.71 -9.78 -10.08
N ASP A 181 7.30 -11.02 -9.90
CA ASP A 181 5.91 -11.40 -9.65
C ASP A 181 5.55 -11.44 -8.15
N GLY A 182 6.55 -11.25 -7.28
CA GLY A 182 6.41 -11.29 -5.82
C GLY A 182 6.00 -12.66 -5.26
N GLY A 183 6.17 -13.75 -6.00
CA GLY A 183 5.71 -15.09 -5.62
C GLY A 183 4.24 -15.38 -5.95
N PHE A 184 3.61 -14.50 -6.74
CA PHE A 184 2.21 -14.62 -7.15
C PHE A 184 2.06 -14.86 -8.64
N THR A 185 1.00 -15.57 -9.02
CA THR A 185 0.61 -15.77 -10.42
C THR A 185 -0.88 -15.47 -10.57
N GLU A 186 -1.30 -15.01 -11.75
CA GLU A 186 -2.72 -14.83 -12.04
C GLU A 186 -3.32 -16.16 -12.53
N LYS A 187 -4.34 -16.66 -11.83
CA LYS A 187 -5.19 -17.79 -12.25
C LYS A 187 -6.65 -17.35 -12.24
N ASN A 188 -7.33 -17.48 -13.39
CA ASN A 188 -8.74 -17.08 -13.55
C ASN A 188 -9.03 -15.63 -13.10
N GLY A 189 -8.08 -14.73 -13.34
CA GLY A 189 -8.19 -13.31 -12.96
C GLY A 189 -8.07 -13.06 -11.45
N GLN A 190 -7.51 -13.99 -10.68
CA GLN A 190 -7.17 -13.83 -9.27
C GLN A 190 -5.68 -14.08 -9.04
N LEU A 191 -5.08 -13.31 -8.14
CA LEU A 191 -3.71 -13.58 -7.68
C LEU A 191 -3.72 -14.80 -6.77
N VAL A 192 -2.80 -15.73 -7.03
CA VAL A 192 -2.59 -16.92 -6.23
C VAL A 192 -1.12 -16.97 -5.83
N LEU A 193 -0.86 -17.08 -4.53
CA LEU A 193 0.49 -17.34 -4.03
C LEU A 193 0.92 -18.73 -4.49
N TYR A 194 1.97 -18.80 -5.32
CA TYR A 194 2.53 -20.07 -5.80
C TYR A 194 3.92 -20.36 -5.23
N LYS A 195 4.57 -19.33 -4.66
CA LYS A 195 5.87 -19.45 -4.01
C LYS A 195 5.88 -18.62 -2.73
N ASN A 196 5.98 -19.30 -1.60
CA ASN A 196 6.12 -18.61 -0.31
C ASN A 196 7.54 -18.05 -0.16
N MET A 197 7.66 -16.75 0.10
CA MET A 197 8.95 -16.09 0.34
C MET A 197 9.20 -16.07 1.85
N THR A 198 10.11 -16.93 2.31
CA THR A 198 10.42 -17.09 3.75
C THR A 198 10.96 -15.83 4.42
N ASP A 199 11.61 -14.96 3.65
CA ASP A 199 12.22 -13.71 4.15
C ASP A 199 11.42 -12.45 3.75
N LYS A 200 10.12 -12.57 3.45
CA LYS A 200 9.32 -11.42 3.01
C LYS A 200 9.20 -10.37 4.13
N PRO A 201 9.48 -9.08 3.87
CA PRO A 201 9.24 -8.01 4.83
C PRO A 201 7.79 -7.99 5.29
N LEU A 202 7.58 -7.62 6.56
CA LEU A 202 6.24 -7.47 7.11
C LEU A 202 5.52 -6.24 6.56
N SER A 203 6.26 -5.22 6.10
CA SER A 203 5.69 -3.97 5.58
C SER A 203 6.39 -3.52 4.30
N LEU A 204 5.76 -2.62 3.56
CA LEU A 204 6.33 -2.03 2.34
C LEU A 204 7.51 -1.09 2.63
N ILE A 205 7.62 -0.53 3.84
CA ILE A 205 8.58 0.55 4.13
C ILE A 205 10.03 0.09 3.91
N PRO A 206 10.54 -1.01 4.52
CA PRO A 206 11.93 -1.41 4.33
C PRO A 206 12.32 -1.64 2.86
N PRO A 207 11.64 -2.52 2.08
CA PRO A 207 12.04 -2.76 0.70
C PRO A 207 11.87 -1.51 -0.18
N PHE A 208 10.93 -0.62 0.16
CA PHE A 208 10.79 0.66 -0.53
C PHE A 208 11.97 1.60 -0.24
N THR A 209 12.39 1.76 1.02
CA THR A 209 13.53 2.62 1.36
C THR A 209 14.84 2.07 0.78
N ASP A 210 14.98 0.75 0.69
CA ASP A 210 16.17 0.09 0.17
C ASP A 210 16.36 0.34 -1.33
N ILE A 211 15.28 0.55 -2.09
CA ILE A 211 15.36 0.93 -3.52
C ILE A 211 16.23 2.19 -3.73
N PHE A 212 16.17 3.14 -2.80
CA PHE A 212 16.89 4.42 -2.90
C PHE A 212 18.20 4.46 -2.14
N THR A 213 18.47 3.48 -1.28
CA THR A 213 19.55 3.56 -0.27
C THR A 213 20.56 2.45 -0.38
N HIS A 214 20.21 1.29 -0.95
CA HIS A 214 21.19 0.26 -1.30
C HIS A 214 21.97 0.71 -2.53
N SER A 215 23.28 0.89 -2.39
CA SER A 215 24.22 1.03 -3.51
C SER A 215 24.80 -0.33 -3.85
#